data_AF-A0A960PJN4-F1
#
_entry.id   AF-A0A960PJN4-F1
#
_cell.length_a   1.000
_cell.length_b   1.000
_cell.length_c   1.000
_cell.angle_alpha   90.00
_cell.angle_beta   90.00
_cell.angle_gamma   90.00
#
_symmetry.space_group_name_H-M   'P 1'
#
loop_
_entity.id
_entity.type
_entity.pdbx_description
1 polymer ?
#
loop_
_entity_poly.entity_id
_entity_poly.type
_entity_poly.pdbx_seq_one_letter_code
_entity_poly.pdbx_strand_id
1 'polypeptide(L)'
;ELVQRHIGDSDLLHNWASTLSGAGFNERLAGHLTGSIDLVARVTNPGEPERYVVCDYKTNRVAPPGVMPTIDMFHPQRLAQPMAEAHYPLQALLYSVALHRYLRWRMRDYDPHVNLGGVGYLFVRGMIGSGTPTVDGVPHGVFEWHPPVELITELSDLLDGALDRTSVGVK
;
A
#
# COMPACT_ATOMS: atom_id res chain seq x y z
N GLU A 1 13.46 -9.06 -4.11
CA GLU A 1 13.32 -10.30 -3.31
C GLU A 1 12.25 -10.23 -2.23
N LEU A 2 12.33 -9.34 -1.21
CA LEU A 2 11.34 -9.29 -0.11
C LEU A 2 9.88 -9.16 -0.57
N VAL A 3 9.58 -8.14 -1.38
CA VAL A 3 8.20 -7.87 -1.85
C VAL A 3 7.65 -9.04 -2.68
N GLN A 4 8.45 -9.56 -3.61
CA GLN A 4 8.04 -10.65 -4.50
C GLN A 4 7.76 -11.96 -3.75
N ARG A 5 8.46 -12.24 -2.66
CA ARG A 5 8.22 -13.42 -1.81
C ARG A 5 6.82 -13.43 -1.19
N HIS A 6 6.27 -12.25 -0.89
CA HIS A 6 5.00 -12.11 -0.17
C HIS A 6 3.80 -11.84 -1.07
N ILE A 7 4.01 -11.39 -2.31
CA ILE A 7 2.94 -11.08 -3.27
C ILE A 7 2.71 -12.28 -4.20
N GLY A 8 1.61 -13.01 -3.98
CA GLY A 8 1.24 -14.19 -4.77
C GLY A 8 0.71 -13.86 -6.18
N ASP A 9 0.60 -14.89 -7.02
CA ASP A 9 0.25 -14.78 -8.45
C ASP A 9 -1.14 -14.19 -8.71
N SER A 10 -2.05 -14.30 -7.75
CA SER A 10 -3.42 -13.77 -7.84
C SER A 10 -3.55 -12.32 -7.38
N ASP A 11 -2.49 -11.72 -6.81
CA ASP A 11 -2.52 -10.33 -6.37
C ASP A 11 -2.43 -9.38 -7.59
N LEU A 12 -3.25 -8.33 -7.61
CA LEU A 12 -3.27 -7.31 -8.66
C LEU A 12 -1.90 -6.64 -8.88
N LEU A 13 -1.03 -6.69 -7.88
CA LEU A 13 0.30 -6.08 -7.86
C LEU A 13 1.43 -7.10 -8.10
N HIS A 14 1.12 -8.35 -8.45
CA HIS A 14 2.12 -9.38 -8.75
C HIS A 14 3.13 -8.93 -9.83
N ASN A 15 2.63 -8.37 -10.94
CA ASN A 15 3.48 -7.89 -12.03
C ASN A 15 4.36 -6.70 -11.61
N TRP A 16 3.82 -5.83 -10.75
CA TRP A 16 4.58 -4.73 -10.17
C TRP A 16 5.71 -5.24 -9.25
N ALA A 17 5.43 -6.24 -8.40
CA ALA A 17 6.43 -6.85 -7.51
C ALA A 17 7.61 -7.48 -8.28
N SER A 18 7.28 -8.15 -9.40
CA SER A 18 8.28 -8.71 -10.31
C SER A 18 9.12 -7.62 -10.98
N THR A 19 8.50 -6.53 -11.42
CA THR A 19 9.19 -5.37 -12.03
C THR A 19 10.12 -4.68 -11.04
N LEU A 20 9.67 -4.49 -9.79
CA LEU A 20 10.46 -3.88 -8.72
C LEU A 20 11.73 -4.70 -8.44
N SER A 21 11.64 -6.03 -8.47
CA SER A 21 12.79 -6.91 -8.23
C SER A 21 13.77 -6.94 -9.42
N GLY A 22 13.29 -6.67 -10.64
CA GLY A 22 14.14 -6.56 -11.84
C GLY A 22 14.77 -5.17 -12.04
N ALA A 23 14.26 -4.14 -11.36
CA ALA A 23 14.84 -2.80 -11.39
C ALA A 23 16.17 -2.82 -10.62
N GLY A 24 17.29 -2.86 -11.36
CA GLY A 24 18.65 -2.97 -10.82
C GLY A 24 19.08 -1.74 -10.01
N PHE A 25 18.55 -1.58 -8.81
CA PHE A 25 19.04 -0.64 -7.80
C PHE A 25 19.97 -1.40 -6.85
N ASN A 26 21.27 -1.11 -6.95
CA ASN A 26 22.29 -1.69 -6.07
C ASN A 26 22.92 -0.63 -5.15
N GLU A 27 22.14 0.38 -4.80
CA GLU A 27 22.57 1.51 -3.98
C GLU A 27 22.28 1.23 -2.51
N ARG A 28 23.28 1.44 -1.65
CA ARG A 28 23.07 1.43 -0.19
C ARG A 28 22.53 2.78 0.22
N LEU A 29 21.25 2.81 0.57
CA LEU A 29 20.60 4.00 1.10
C LEU A 29 20.68 3.99 2.62
N ALA A 30 21.22 5.07 3.20
CA ALA A 30 21.23 5.32 4.63
C ALA A 30 20.80 6.76 4.89
N GLY A 31 19.83 6.96 5.77
CA GLY A 31 19.31 8.28 6.08
C GLY A 31 17.90 8.23 6.65
N HIS A 32 17.26 9.39 6.69
CA HIS A 32 15.88 9.52 7.12
C HIS A 32 14.96 9.50 5.90
N LEU A 33 13.90 8.70 5.98
CA LEU A 33 12.79 8.75 5.05
C LEU A 33 11.68 9.61 5.66
N THR A 34 11.31 10.69 4.97
CA THR A 34 10.22 11.57 5.39
C THR A 34 9.07 11.47 4.40
N GLY A 35 7.84 11.51 4.91
CA GLY A 35 6.62 11.52 4.11
C GLY A 35 5.42 11.97 4.93
N SER A 36 4.30 12.19 4.26
CA SER A 36 3.04 12.59 4.88
C SER A 36 1.93 11.66 4.39
N ILE A 37 1.23 11.04 5.33
CA ILE A 37 0.05 10.24 5.03
C ILE A 37 -1.15 11.18 5.00
N ASP A 38 -1.92 11.19 3.92
CA ASP A 38 -3.09 12.06 3.78
C ASP A 38 -4.14 11.76 4.86
N LEU A 39 -4.45 10.48 5.07
CA LEU A 39 -5.44 10.04 6.05
C LEU A 39 -5.08 8.67 6.63
N VAL A 40 -5.21 8.54 7.95
CA VAL A 40 -5.34 7.25 8.63
C VAL A 40 -6.75 7.19 9.21
N ALA A 41 -7.57 6.27 8.70
CA ALA A 41 -8.93 6.06 9.17
C ALA A 41 -8.93 4.96 10.24
N ARG A 42 -9.60 5.22 11.36
CA ARG A 42 -9.92 4.20 12.36
C ARG A 42 -11.32 3.67 12.07
N VAL A 43 -11.39 2.40 11.67
CA VAL A 43 -12.62 1.69 11.32
C VAL A 43 -13.03 0.83 12.51
N THR A 44 -14.27 1.01 12.96
CA THR A 44 -14.85 0.28 14.09
C THR A 44 -16.18 -0.32 13.67
N ASN A 45 -16.30 -1.64 13.75
CA ASN A 45 -17.56 -2.35 13.56
C ASN A 45 -18.03 -2.95 14.89
N PRO A 46 -19.34 -2.98 15.17
CA PRO A 46 -19.86 -3.61 16.38
C PRO A 46 -19.41 -5.08 16.49
N GLY A 47 -18.77 -5.44 17.60
CA GLY A 47 -18.30 -6.81 17.85
C GLY A 47 -16.95 -7.17 17.20
N GLU A 48 -16.33 -6.24 16.46
CA GLU A 48 -15.01 -6.43 15.85
C GLU A 48 -13.96 -5.50 16.48
N PRO A 49 -12.69 -5.90 16.51
CA PRO A 49 -11.61 -5.02 16.92
C PRO A 49 -11.45 -3.84 15.95
N GLU A 50 -10.97 -2.70 16.47
CA GLU A 50 -10.69 -1.53 15.62
C GLU A 50 -9.53 -1.82 14.65
N ARG A 51 -9.71 -1.37 13.41
CA ARG A 51 -8.72 -1.47 12.33
C ARG A 51 -8.30 -0.08 11.86
N TYR A 52 -7.06 0.04 11.43
CA TYR A 52 -6.48 1.28 10.94
C TYR A 52 -6.13 1.13 9.46
N VAL A 53 -6.71 1.98 8.62
CA VAL A 53 -6.55 1.96 7.16
C VAL A 53 -5.80 3.21 6.73
N VAL A 54 -4.77 3.04 5.91
CA VAL A 54 -4.08 4.17 5.25
C VAL A 54 -4.86 4.55 4.00
N CYS A 55 -5.18 5.84 3.85
CA CYS A 55 -5.79 6.35 2.64
C CYS A 55 -4.95 7.47 2.02
N ASP A 56 -4.94 7.54 0.69
CA ASP A 56 -4.23 8.58 -0.07
C ASP A 56 -5.08 9.04 -1.26
N TYR A 57 -5.13 10.36 -1.49
CA TYR A 57 -5.94 10.97 -2.55
C TYR A 57 -5.11 11.24 -3.80
N LYS A 58 -5.54 10.67 -4.92
CA LYS A 58 -4.87 10.81 -6.22
C LYS A 58 -5.73 11.58 -7.21
N THR A 59 -5.21 12.73 -7.67
CA THR A 59 -5.84 13.54 -8.73
C THR A 59 -5.35 13.16 -10.13
N ASN A 60 -4.73 11.98 -10.27
CA ASN A 60 -4.11 11.49 -11.50
C ASN A 60 -5.09 11.43 -12.68
N ARG A 61 -4.55 11.60 -13.89
CA ARG A 61 -5.24 11.24 -15.14
C ARG A 61 -4.90 9.78 -15.44
N VAL A 62 -5.92 8.92 -15.49
CA VAL A 62 -5.78 7.50 -15.88
C VAL A 62 -5.94 7.30 -17.39
N ALA A 63 -6.56 8.26 -18.08
CA ALA A 63 -6.70 8.24 -19.52
C ALA A 63 -5.37 8.63 -20.20
N PRO A 64 -4.97 7.94 -21.29
CA PRO A 64 -3.83 8.35 -22.10
C PRO A 64 -3.99 9.78 -22.66
N PRO A 65 -2.88 10.43 -23.04
CA PRO A 65 -2.93 11.73 -23.70
C PRO A 65 -3.86 11.73 -24.91
N GLY A 66 -4.73 12.74 -25.01
CA GLY A 66 -5.69 12.88 -26.12
C GLY A 66 -6.96 12.03 -26.00
N VAL A 67 -7.10 11.20 -24.95
CA VAL A 67 -8.29 10.39 -24.72
C VAL A 67 -9.17 11.04 -23.65
N MET A 68 -10.47 11.15 -23.92
CA MET A 68 -11.44 11.59 -22.92
C MET A 68 -11.63 10.48 -21.88
N PRO A 69 -11.45 10.74 -20.57
CA PRO A 69 -11.65 9.73 -19.56
C PRO A 69 -13.11 9.28 -19.51
N THR A 70 -13.32 7.96 -19.42
CA THR A 70 -14.62 7.37 -19.10
C THR A 70 -14.61 6.85 -17.67
N ILE A 71 -15.79 6.72 -17.06
CA ILE A 71 -15.91 6.19 -15.70
C ILE A 71 -15.38 4.75 -15.59
N ASP A 72 -15.46 3.97 -16.67
CA ASP A 72 -14.97 2.58 -16.71
C ASP A 72 -13.45 2.49 -16.55
N MET A 73 -12.69 3.54 -16.90
CA MET A 73 -11.24 3.59 -16.68
C MET A 73 -10.85 3.60 -15.20
N PHE A 74 -11.80 3.94 -14.31
CA PHE A 74 -11.62 3.94 -12.87
C PHE A 74 -12.15 2.66 -12.20
N HIS A 75 -12.48 1.62 -12.97
CA HIS A 75 -12.84 0.31 -12.44
C HIS A 75 -11.73 -0.21 -11.50
N PRO A 76 -12.04 -0.77 -10.31
CA PRO A 76 -11.05 -1.15 -9.31
C PRO A 76 -9.89 -2.01 -9.86
N GLN A 77 -10.20 -3.04 -10.65
CA GLN A 77 -9.17 -3.89 -11.29
C GLN A 77 -8.29 -3.15 -12.30
N ARG A 78 -8.80 -2.13 -13.00
CA ARG A 78 -8.03 -1.35 -13.97
C ARG A 78 -7.07 -0.38 -13.28
N LEU A 79 -7.33 -0.02 -12.01
CA LEU A 79 -6.47 0.87 -11.25
C LEU A 79 -5.12 0.23 -10.85
N ALA A 80 -4.98 -1.10 -10.97
CA ALA A 80 -3.69 -1.77 -10.73
C ALA A 80 -2.56 -1.23 -11.63
N GLN A 81 -2.87 -0.91 -12.89
CA GLN A 81 -1.90 -0.34 -13.83
C GLN A 81 -1.41 1.06 -13.42
N PRO A 82 -2.26 2.09 -13.23
CA PRO A 82 -1.79 3.41 -12.79
C PRO A 82 -1.18 3.38 -11.39
N MET A 83 -1.58 2.44 -10.51
CA MET A 83 -0.89 2.19 -9.24
C MET A 83 0.55 1.75 -9.47
N ALA A 84 0.77 0.75 -10.35
CA ALA A 84 2.09 0.22 -10.67
C ALA A 84 2.99 1.26 -11.35
N GLU A 85 2.48 1.97 -12.36
CA GLU A 85 3.21 2.98 -13.14
C GLU A 85 3.74 4.13 -12.26
N ALA A 86 2.98 4.52 -11.23
CA ALA A 86 3.37 5.56 -10.29
C ALA A 86 4.13 5.04 -9.05
N HIS A 87 4.42 3.74 -8.98
CA HIS A 87 5.02 3.07 -7.81
C HIS A 87 4.28 3.34 -6.49
N TYR A 88 2.97 3.57 -6.54
CA TYR A 88 2.15 3.77 -5.34
C TYR A 88 2.12 2.56 -4.39
N PRO A 89 2.27 1.30 -4.83
CA PRO A 89 2.43 0.20 -3.89
C PRO A 89 3.67 0.33 -2.99
N LEU A 90 4.78 0.88 -3.49
CA LEU A 90 5.96 1.15 -2.63
C LEU A 90 5.61 2.21 -1.59
N GLN A 91 4.93 3.29 -2.00
CA GLN A 91 4.44 4.31 -1.09
C GLN A 91 3.50 3.73 -0.02
N ALA A 92 2.56 2.88 -0.43
CA ALA A 92 1.63 2.18 0.46
C ALA A 92 2.37 1.34 1.51
N LEU A 93 3.36 0.55 1.10
CA LEU A 93 4.17 -0.25 2.02
C LEU A 93 4.93 0.62 3.03
N LEU A 94 5.56 1.71 2.58
CA LEU A 94 6.28 2.63 3.46
C LEU A 94 5.34 3.31 4.46
N TYR A 95 4.12 3.67 4.02
CA TYR A 95 3.10 4.23 4.90
C TYR A 95 2.56 3.20 5.89
N SER A 96 2.35 1.96 5.46
CA SER A 96 1.96 0.85 6.33
C SER A 96 3.04 0.55 7.39
N VAL A 97 4.33 0.61 7.05
CA VAL A 97 5.43 0.50 8.02
C VAL A 97 5.40 1.65 9.03
N ALA A 98 5.22 2.89 8.55
CA ALA A 98 5.12 4.05 9.44
C ALA A 98 3.93 3.91 10.40
N LEU A 99 2.77 3.49 9.90
CA LEU A 99 1.58 3.21 10.70
C LEU A 99 1.81 2.07 11.71
N HIS A 100 2.41 0.97 11.27
CA HIS A 100 2.77 -0.17 12.12
C HIS A 100 3.63 0.28 13.31
N ARG A 101 4.72 1.02 13.04
CA ARG A 101 5.61 1.54 14.08
C ARG A 101 4.90 2.52 15.02
N TYR A 102 4.05 3.39 14.47
CA TYR A 102 3.27 4.33 15.26
C TYR A 102 2.29 3.61 16.20
N LEU A 103 1.51 2.65 15.70
CA LEU A 103 0.55 1.89 16.51
C LEU A 103 1.25 1.03 17.56
N ARG A 104 2.35 0.35 17.19
CA ARG A 104 3.18 -0.41 18.15
C ARG A 104 3.64 0.45 19.33
N TRP A 105 3.89 1.74 19.11
CA TRP A 105 4.28 2.67 20.17
C TRP A 105 3.10 3.26 20.95
N ARG A 106 1.95 3.49 20.31
CA ARG A 106 0.85 4.27 20.87
C ARG A 106 -0.32 3.45 21.42
N MET A 107 -0.54 2.26 20.87
CA MET A 107 -1.68 1.42 21.18
C MET A 107 -1.25 0.29 22.12
N ARG A 108 -1.92 0.19 23.27
CA ARG A 108 -1.76 -0.96 24.16
C ARG A 108 -2.40 -2.18 23.50
N ASP A 109 -1.77 -3.35 23.67
CA ASP A 109 -2.24 -4.64 23.13
C ASP A 109 -2.37 -4.63 21.59
N TYR A 110 -1.54 -3.83 20.91
CA TYR A 110 -1.45 -3.79 19.46
C TYR A 110 -1.06 -5.16 18.88
N ASP A 111 -1.89 -5.67 17.98
CA ASP A 111 -1.60 -6.83 17.17
C ASP A 111 -1.72 -6.42 15.69
N PRO A 112 -0.64 -6.50 14.89
CA PRO A 112 -0.67 -6.10 13.50
C PRO A 112 -1.66 -6.91 12.65
N HIS A 113 -1.96 -8.18 12.98
CA HIS A 113 -2.96 -8.99 12.26
C HIS A 113 -4.39 -8.55 12.54
N VAL A 114 -4.60 -7.91 13.68
CA VAL A 114 -5.90 -7.40 14.10
C VAL A 114 -6.08 -5.96 13.65
N ASN A 115 -5.09 -5.11 13.90
CA ASN A 115 -5.26 -3.67 13.82
C ASN A 115 -4.86 -3.07 12.47
N LEU A 116 -4.04 -3.73 11.65
CA LEU A 116 -3.77 -3.23 10.29
C LEU A 116 -4.95 -3.60 9.38
N GLY A 117 -5.55 -2.57 8.75
CA GLY A 117 -6.73 -2.70 7.92
C GLY A 117 -6.47 -2.57 6.41
N GLY A 118 -5.21 -2.54 5.98
CA GLY A 118 -4.85 -2.34 4.57
C GLY A 118 -4.78 -0.87 4.15
N VAL A 119 -4.90 -0.64 2.85
CA VAL A 119 -4.74 0.68 2.22
C VAL A 119 -5.84 0.94 1.18
N GLY A 120 -6.22 2.21 1.04
CA GLY A 120 -7.15 2.69 0.01
C GLY A 120 -6.56 3.87 -0.77
N TYR A 121 -6.39 3.72 -2.07
CA TYR A 121 -5.98 4.81 -2.96
C TYR A 121 -7.19 5.35 -3.71
N LEU A 122 -7.48 6.63 -3.46
CA LEU A 122 -8.71 7.30 -3.87
C LEU A 122 -8.44 8.17 -5.11
N PHE A 123 -8.66 7.61 -6.30
CA PHE A 123 -8.61 8.32 -7.57
C PHE A 123 -9.86 9.18 -7.73
N VAL A 124 -9.81 10.38 -7.16
CA VAL A 124 -10.99 11.26 -6.97
C VAL A 124 -11.73 11.62 -8.26
N ARG A 125 -11.07 11.54 -9.43
CA ARG A 125 -11.70 11.78 -10.73
C ARG A 125 -12.70 10.68 -11.14
N GLY A 126 -12.60 9.50 -10.56
CA GLY A 126 -13.54 8.39 -10.73
C GLY A 126 -14.71 8.41 -9.74
N MET A 127 -14.67 9.28 -8.73
CA MET A 127 -15.66 9.33 -7.66
C MET A 127 -16.74 10.38 -7.97
N ILE A 128 -17.68 10.02 -8.85
CA ILE A 128 -18.69 10.92 -9.45
C ILE A 128 -19.96 11.11 -8.59
N GLY A 129 -19.83 11.02 -7.26
CA GLY A 129 -20.94 11.15 -6.32
C GLY A 129 -21.78 9.88 -6.18
N SER A 130 -23.07 10.03 -5.85
CA SER A 130 -23.98 8.90 -5.56
C SER A 130 -24.21 7.96 -6.74
N GLY A 131 -23.91 8.39 -7.97
CA GLY A 131 -23.98 7.57 -9.18
C GLY A 131 -22.70 6.79 -9.50
N THR A 132 -21.70 6.80 -8.61
CA THR A 132 -20.44 6.07 -8.83
C THR A 132 -20.71 4.57 -8.91
N PRO A 133 -20.38 3.88 -10.02
CA PRO A 133 -20.55 2.44 -10.12
C PRO A 133 -19.72 1.70 -9.08
N THR A 134 -20.20 0.55 -8.62
CA THR A 134 -19.50 -0.33 -7.68
C THR A 134 -19.28 -1.70 -8.30
N VAL A 135 -18.17 -2.34 -7.94
CA VAL A 135 -17.81 -3.71 -8.34
C VAL A 135 -17.46 -4.45 -7.07
N ASP A 136 -18.23 -5.49 -6.74
CA ASP A 136 -18.09 -6.27 -5.50
C ASP A 136 -18.05 -5.41 -4.23
N GLY A 137 -18.83 -4.32 -4.23
CA GLY A 137 -18.91 -3.36 -3.11
C GLY A 137 -17.84 -2.27 -3.14
N VAL A 138 -16.84 -2.35 -4.02
CA VAL A 138 -15.79 -1.33 -4.17
C VAL A 138 -16.21 -0.29 -5.21
N PRO A 139 -16.30 1.01 -4.88
CA PRO A 139 -16.63 2.05 -5.85
C PRO A 139 -15.53 2.25 -6.90
N HIS A 140 -15.94 2.63 -8.11
CA HIS A 140 -15.00 3.15 -9.10
C HIS A 140 -14.21 4.34 -8.51
N GLY A 141 -12.92 4.39 -8.85
CA GLY A 141 -11.98 5.34 -8.31
C GLY A 141 -11.35 4.90 -6.99
N VAL A 142 -11.73 3.75 -6.42
CA VAL A 142 -11.10 3.19 -5.22
C VAL A 142 -10.26 1.98 -5.61
N PHE A 143 -8.97 2.03 -5.28
CA PHE A 143 -8.09 0.86 -5.29
C PHE A 143 -7.82 0.44 -3.85
N GLU A 144 -8.24 -0.78 -3.50
CA GLU A 144 -8.01 -1.35 -2.18
C GLU A 144 -6.91 -2.40 -2.26
N TRP A 145 -6.02 -2.39 -1.27
CA TRP A 145 -5.01 -3.43 -1.13
C TRP A 145 -4.75 -3.74 0.34
N HIS A 146 -4.55 -5.02 0.63
CA HIS A 146 -4.22 -5.52 1.96
C HIS A 146 -2.85 -6.18 1.87
N PRO A 147 -1.74 -5.41 2.02
CA PRO A 147 -0.42 -6.00 2.03
C PRO A 147 -0.35 -7.04 3.16
N PRO A 148 0.28 -8.21 2.93
CA PRO A 148 0.51 -9.19 3.99
C PRO A 148 1.17 -8.53 5.19
N VAL A 149 0.72 -8.90 6.40
CA VAL A 149 1.24 -8.33 7.64
C VAL A 149 2.73 -8.61 7.78
N GLU A 150 3.14 -9.82 7.38
CA GLU A 150 4.51 -10.28 7.34
C GLU A 150 5.39 -9.43 6.44
N LEU A 151 4.86 -8.98 5.29
CA LEU A 151 5.59 -8.06 4.41
C LEU A 151 5.81 -6.71 5.10
N ILE A 152 4.82 -6.20 5.82
CA ILE A 152 4.93 -4.92 6.53
C ILE A 152 5.92 -5.03 7.69
N THR A 153 5.85 -6.09 8.50
CA THR A 153 6.75 -6.28 9.65
C THR A 153 8.18 -6.57 9.22
N GLU A 154 8.40 -7.43 8.23
CA GLU A 154 9.75 -7.71 7.69
C GLU A 154 10.35 -6.47 7.00
N LEU A 155 9.56 -5.68 6.28
CA LEU A 155 10.02 -4.42 5.70
C LEU A 155 10.39 -3.41 6.80
N SER A 156 9.62 -3.36 7.89
CA SER A 156 9.97 -2.56 9.07
C SER A 156 11.33 -3.00 9.63
N ASP A 157 11.57 -4.29 9.80
CA ASP A 157 12.84 -4.80 10.33
C ASP A 157 14.02 -4.55 9.40
N LEU A 158 13.79 -4.66 8.07
CA LEU A 158 14.77 -4.30 7.05
C LEU A 158 15.18 -2.83 7.18
N LEU A 159 14.21 -1.92 7.28
CA LEU A 159 14.45 -0.48 7.40
C LEU A 159 15.08 -0.08 8.75
N ASP A 160 14.93 -0.89 9.80
CA ASP A 160 15.64 -0.72 11.08
C ASP A 160 17.06 -1.29 11.09
N GLY A 161 17.51 -1.86 9.96
CA GLY A 161 18.81 -2.50 9.83
C GLY A 161 18.93 -3.77 10.70
N ALA A 162 17.82 -4.40 11.08
CA ALA A 162 17.84 -5.63 11.88
C ALA A 162 18.36 -6.83 11.07
N LEU A 163 18.16 -6.83 9.75
CA LEU A 163 18.58 -7.90 8.85
C LEU A 163 20.09 -7.90 8.54
N ASP A 164 20.81 -6.80 8.83
CA ASP A 164 22.27 -6.69 8.64
C ASP A 164 23.08 -7.13 9.88
N ARG A 165 22.42 -7.43 11.01
CA ARG A 165 23.13 -7.77 12.27
C ARG A 165 23.57 -9.23 12.35
N THR A 166 23.15 -10.09 11.43
CA THR A 166 23.52 -11.52 11.41
C THR A 166 24.85 -11.80 10.71
N SER A 167 25.48 -10.79 10.09
CA SER A 167 26.71 -10.93 9.30
C SER A 167 27.93 -10.21 9.90
N VAL A 168 27.79 -9.49 11.01
CA VAL A 168 28.93 -8.88 11.74
C VAL A 168 29.24 -9.73 12.97
N GLY A 169 29.78 -10.92 12.73
CA GLY A 169 30.06 -11.88 13.79
C GLY A 169 31.09 -12.94 13.46
N VAL A 170 32.06 -12.68 12.56
CA VAL A 170 33.39 -13.32 12.56
C VAL A 170 34.38 -12.40 11.84
N LYS A 171 35.23 -11.72 12.61
CA LYS A 171 36.68 -11.68 12.44
C LYS A 171 37.34 -11.16 13.69
#